data_AF-L0AGA1-F1
#
_entry.id   AF-L0AGA1-F1
#
_cell.length_a   1.000
_cell.length_b   1.000
_cell.length_c   1.000
_cell.angle_alpha   90.00
_cell.angle_beta   90.00
_cell.angle_gamma   90.00
#
_symmetry.space_group_name_H-M   'P 1'
#
loop_
_entity.id
_entity.type
_entity.pdbx_description
1 polymer ?
#
loop_
_entity_poly.entity_id
_entity_poly.type
_entity_poly.pdbx_seq_one_letter_code
_entity_poly.pdbx_strand_id
1 'polypeptide(L)' 'MLDKLGPLGIVGILALLAGIGLVAYENLVIAGGIALVLAGLGLVVKSLVSSVLQSFGML' A
#
# COMPACT_ATOMS: atom_id res chain seq x y z
N MET A 1 4.48 -11.78 3.03
CA MET A 1 3.07 -11.68 3.45
C MET A 1 2.10 -11.61 2.27
N LEU A 2 2.58 -11.57 1.02
CA LEU A 2 1.73 -11.55 -0.17
C LEU A 2 0.77 -12.74 -0.22
N ASP A 3 1.17 -13.86 0.37
CA ASP A 3 0.40 -15.09 0.51
C ASP A 3 -0.80 -14.96 1.49
N LYS A 4 -0.82 -13.90 2.32
CA LYS A 4 -1.90 -13.58 3.27
C LYS A 4 -2.78 -12.40 2.84
N LEU A 5 -2.53 -11.79 1.68
CA LEU A 5 -3.28 -10.62 1.21
C LEU A 5 -4.71 -10.93 0.76
N GLY A 6 -5.02 -12.21 0.56
CA GLY A 6 -6.28 -12.64 -0.04
C GLY A 6 -6.45 -12.13 -1.49
N PRO A 7 -7.52 -12.54 -2.18
CA PRO A 7 -7.77 -12.14 -3.56
C PRO A 7 -7.87 -10.62 -3.74
N LEU A 8 -8.51 -9.95 -2.78
CA LEU A 8 -8.68 -8.49 -2.77
C LEU A 8 -7.35 -7.74 -2.62
N GLY A 9 -6.44 -8.21 -1.78
CA GLY A 9 -5.14 -7.57 -1.62
C GLY A 9 -4.28 -7.67 -2.90
N ILE A 10 -4.35 -8.79 -3.61
CA ILE A 10 -3.66 -8.96 -4.89
C ILE A 10 -4.22 -7.98 -5.93
N VAL A 11 -5.54 -7.88 -6.04
CA VAL A 11 -6.19 -6.89 -6.94
C VAL A 11 -5.78 -5.46 -6.56
N GLY A 12 -5.71 -5.15 -5.27
CA GLY A 12 -5.23 -3.86 -4.78
C GLY A 12 -3.79 -3.55 -5.20
N ILE A 13 -2.87 -4.52 -5.09
CA ILE A 13 -1.48 -4.36 -5.56
C ILE A 13 -1.44 -4.13 -7.07
N LEU A 14 -2.21 -4.91 -7.85
CA LEU A 14 -2.25 -4.74 -9.30
C LEU A 14 -2.77 -3.35 -9.69
N ALA A 15 -3.83 -2.88 -9.04
CA ALA A 15 -4.35 -1.53 -9.26
C ALA A 15 -3.32 -0.44 -8.87
N LEU A 16 -2.59 -0.65 -7.78
CA LEU A 16 -1.54 0.26 -7.32
C LEU A 16 -0.39 0.35 -8.33
N LEU A 17 0.11 -0.79 -8.80
CA LEU A 17 1.16 -0.85 -9.81
C LEU A 17 0.70 -0.28 -11.15
N ALA A 18 -0.54 -0.58 -11.56
CA ALA A 18 -1.12 -0.02 -12.79
C ALA A 18 -1.27 1.50 -12.70
N GLY A 19 -1.74 2.04 -11.57
CA GLY A 19 -1.88 3.48 -11.36
C GLY A 19 -0.54 4.21 -11.37
N ILE A 20 0.47 3.69 -10.66
CA ILE A 20 1.82 4.27 -10.68
C ILE A 20 2.41 4.18 -12.10
N GLY A 21 2.25 3.06 -12.79
CA GLY A 21 2.72 2.87 -14.16
C GLY A 21 2.08 3.83 -15.15
N LEU A 22 0.77 4.09 -15.01
CA LEU A 22 0.04 5.05 -15.83
C LEU A 22 0.59 6.48 -15.61
N VAL A 23 0.84 6.88 -14.36
CA VAL A 23 1.42 8.20 -14.07
C VAL A 23 2.87 8.29 -14.55
N ALA A 24 3.63 7.20 -14.45
CA ALA A 24 5.02 7.15 -14.90
C ALA A 24 5.17 7.33 -16.41
N TYR A 25 4.13 6.99 -17.19
CA TYR A 25 4.11 7.24 -18.63
C TYR A 25 4.15 8.74 -18.96
N GLU A 26 3.50 9.57 -18.15
CA GLU A 26 3.44 11.02 -18.33
C GLU A 26 4.62 11.72 -17.63
N ASN A 27 4.91 11.37 -16.37
CA ASN A 27 5.96 12.02 -15.59
C ASN A 27 6.50 11.13 -14.47
N LEU A 28 7.77 10.73 -14.62
CA LEU A 28 8.49 9.91 -13.64
C LEU A 28 8.65 10.57 -12.27
N VAL A 29 8.78 11.91 -12.20
CA VAL A 29 8.93 12.63 -10.93
C VAL A 29 7.63 12.60 -10.15
N ILE A 30 6.50 12.80 -10.82
CA ILE A 30 5.17 12.73 -10.20
C ILE A 30 4.88 11.30 -9.74
N ALA A 31 5.16 10.31 -10.59
CA ALA A 31 4.99 8.90 -10.25
C ALA A 31 5.82 8.51 -9.02
N GLY A 32 7.07 8.97 -8.95
CA GLY A 32 7.94 8.78 -7.78
C GLY A 32 7.36 9.41 -6.51
N GLY A 33 6.82 10.62 -6.61
CA GLY A 33 6.13 11.30 -5.50
C GLY A 33 4.91 10.50 -5.01
N ILE A 34 4.06 10.04 -5.93
CA ILE A 34 2.87 9.23 -5.59
C ILE A 34 3.28 7.88 -4.97
N ALA A 35 4.31 7.23 -5.51
CA ALA A 35 4.82 5.97 -4.95
C ALA A 35 5.30 6.14 -3.51
N LEU A 36 5.99 7.25 -3.21
CA LEU A 36 6.42 7.59 -1.84
C LEU A 36 5.23 7.84 -0.90
N VAL A 37 4.21 8.57 -1.37
CA VAL A 37 2.97 8.80 -0.59
C VAL A 37 2.27 7.48 -0.27
N LEU A 38 2.12 6.59 -1.25
CA LEU A 38 1.48 5.29 -1.08
C LEU A 38 2.29 4.37 -0.15
N ALA A 39 3.62 4.38 -0.24
CA ALA A 39 4.48 3.66 0.69
C ALA A 39 4.30 4.17 2.13
N GLY A 40 4.32 5.50 2.31
CA GLY A 40 4.06 6.13 3.62
C GLY A 40 2.69 5.77 4.19
N LEU A 41 1.64 5.81 3.35
CA LEU A 41 0.30 5.40 3.74
C LEU A 41 0.27 3.93 4.20
N GLY A 42 0.93 3.03 3.47
CA GLY A 42 1.05 1.62 3.86
C GLY A 42 1.70 1.43 5.23
N LEU A 43 2.74 2.22 5.54
CA LEU A 43 3.37 2.22 6.86
C LEU A 43 2.42 2.72 7.96
N VAL A 44 1.70 3.82 7.71
CA VAL A 44 0.74 4.39 8.66
C VAL A 44 -0.39 3.40 8.95
N VAL A 45 -0.97 2.82 7.91
CA VAL A 45 -2.04 1.81 8.05
C VAL A 45 -1.54 0.58 8.79
N LYS A 46 -0.34 0.09 8.47
CA LYS A 46 0.26 -1.05 9.19
C LYS A 46 0.40 -0.73 10.68
N SER A 47 0.96 0.42 11.03
CA SER A 47 1.11 0.85 12.42
C SER A 47 -0.23 0.96 13.12
N LEU A 48 -1.23 1.57 12.48
CA LEU A 48 -2.59 1.69 13.02
C LEU A 48 -3.20 0.32 13.29
N VAL A 49 -3.18 -0.60 12.32
CA VAL A 49 -3.70 -1.96 12.48
C VAL A 49 -2.97 -2.69 13.60
N SER A 50 -1.63 -2.61 13.65
CA SER A 50 -0.86 -3.21 14.73
C SER A 50 -1.26 -2.66 16.11
N SER A 51 -1.39 -1.34 16.26
CA SER A 51 -1.83 -0.72 17.51
C SER A 51 -3.24 -1.14 17.93
N VAL A 52 -4.16 -1.26 16.98
CA VAL A 52 -5.53 -1.72 17.23
C VAL A 52 -5.52 -3.19 17.67
N LEU A 53 -4.82 -4.07 16.96
CA LEU A 53 -4.74 -5.49 17.35
C LEU A 53 -4.08 -5.68 18.73
N GLN A 54 -3.07 -4.87 19.04
CA GLN A 54 -2.44 -4.86 20.37
C GLN A 54 -3.42 -4.39 21.46
N SER A 55 -4.28 -3.41 21.17
CA SER A 55 -5.31 -2.95 22.12
C SER A 55 -6.35 -4.02 22.46
N PHE A 56 -6.55 -4.98 21.55
CA PHE A 56 -7.41 -6.15 21.77
C PHE A 56 -6.67 -7.36 22.37
N GLY A 57 -5.39 -7.23 22.72
CA GLY A 57 -4.57 -8.33 23.26
C GLY A 57 -4.27 -9.44 22.26
N MET A 58 -4.43 -9.16 20.96
CA MET A 58 -4.26 -10.15 19.88
C MET A 58 -2.81 -10.20 19.31
N LEU A 59 -1.90 -9.37 19.84
CA LEU A 59 -0.47 -9.31 19.48
C LEU A 59 0.42 -9.38 20.71
#